data_AF-A0A2U8WBZ0-F1
#
_entry.id   AF-A0A2U8WBZ0-F1
#
_cell.length_a   1.000
_cell.length_b   1.000
_cell.length_c   1.000
_cell.angle_alpha   90.00
_cell.angle_beta   90.00
_cell.angle_gamma   90.00
#
_symmetry.space_group_name_H-M   'P 1'
#
loop_
_entity.id
_entity.type
_entity.pdbx_description
1 polymer ?
#
loop_
_entity_poly.entity_id
_entity_poly.type
_entity_poly.pdbx_seq_one_letter_code
_entity_poly.pdbx_strand_id
1 'polypeptide(L)' 'MLDQSFPITVMPPAEAGKPHVVSTVPLGGHVDVQCAETAEQAERLTAEIGERIRRAAETMGGREAG' A
#
# COMPACT_ATOMS: atom_id res chain seq x y z
N MET A 1 -11.95 10.99 -15.40
CA MET A 1 -11.70 9.72 -14.68
C MET A 1 -10.29 9.80 -14.13
N LEU A 2 -10.13 9.88 -12.81
CA LEU A 2 -8.82 9.84 -12.18
C LEU A 2 -8.46 8.37 -11.97
N ASP A 3 -7.61 7.84 -12.85
CA ASP A 3 -6.91 6.58 -12.63
C ASP A 3 -5.81 6.84 -11.59
N GLN A 4 -6.23 7.03 -10.33
CA GLN A 4 -5.29 7.21 -9.22
C GLN A 4 -4.99 5.83 -8.64
N SER A 5 -4.15 5.12 -9.37
CA SER A 5 -3.34 4.06 -8.77
C SER A 5 -2.58 4.67 -7.59
N PHE A 6 -2.81 4.14 -6.40
CA PHE A 6 -2.12 4.57 -5.19
C PHE A 6 -0.68 4.03 -5.27
N PRO A 7 0.35 4.87 -5.22
CA PRO A 7 1.72 4.38 -5.31
C PRO A 7 2.07 3.60 -4.04
N ILE A 8 2.27 2.30 -4.19
CA ILE A 8 2.88 1.44 -3.18
C ILE A 8 4.36 1.30 -3.55
N THR A 9 5.25 1.71 -2.64
CA THR A 9 6.69 1.53 -2.84
C THR A 9 7.20 0.46 -1.89
N VAL A 10 7.81 -0.58 -2.46
CA VAL A 10 8.55 -1.58 -1.69
C VAL A 10 10.04 -1.28 -1.86
N MET A 11 10.71 -0.98 -0.74
CA MET A 11 12.15 -0.79 -0.73
C MET A 11 12.83 -2.09 -0.33
N PRO A 12 13.76 -2.62 -1.14
CA PRO A 12 14.56 -3.77 -0.75
C PRO A 12 15.49 -3.37 0.41
N PRO A 13 15.84 -4.33 1.28
CA PRO A 13 16.74 -4.06 2.39
C PRO A 13 18.12 -3.65 1.87
N ALA A 14 18.72 -2.65 2.53
CA ALA A 14 20.05 -2.16 2.17
C ALA A 14 21.17 -3.16 2.46
N GLU A 15 20.92 -4.12 3.36
CA GLU A 15 21.86 -5.18 3.77
C GLU A 15 21.12 -6.51 3.94
N ALA A 16 21.79 -7.63 3.68
CA ALA A 16 21.23 -8.96 3.87
C ALA A 16 20.81 -9.18 5.33
N GLY A 17 19.57 -9.64 5.55
CA GLY A 17 19.01 -9.87 6.89
C GLY A 17 18.29 -8.67 7.52
N LYS A 18 18.17 -7.53 6.81
CA LYS A 18 17.32 -6.41 7.23
C LYS A 18 15.90 -6.56 6.67
N PRO A 19 14.88 -5.98 7.33
CA PRO A 19 13.52 -6.02 6.84
C PRO A 19 13.34 -5.14 5.58
N HIS A 20 12.50 -5.61 4.66
CA HIS A 20 11.90 -4.84 3.59
C HIS A 20 10.95 -3.79 4.15
N VAL A 21 10.87 -2.63 3.51
CA VAL A 21 9.95 -1.56 3.90
C VAL A 21 8.88 -1.39 2.82
N VAL A 22 7.62 -1.44 3.22
CA VAL A 22 6.45 -1.20 2.36
C VAL A 22 5.84 0.13 2.79
N SER A 23 5.76 1.10 1.88
CA SER A 23 5.19 2.42 2.13
C SER A 23 4.06 2.72 1.16
N THR A 24 2.97 3.31 1.67
CA THR A 24 1.82 3.72 0.86
C THR A 24 1.36 5.13 1.21
N VAL A 25 0.94 5.89 0.20
CA VAL A 25 0.42 7.26 0.35
C VAL A 25 -1.08 7.26 0.06
N PRO A 26 -1.97 7.16 1.08
CA PRO A 26 -3.37 7.51 0.92
C PRO A 26 -3.50 8.97 0.50
N LEU A 27 -4.35 9.22 -0.51
CA LEU A 27 -4.71 10.55 -1.00
C LEU A 27 -5.09 11.46 0.17
N GLY A 28 -4.25 12.45 0.50
CA GLY A 28 -4.44 13.32 1.67
C GLY A 28 -3.20 13.54 2.55
N GLY A 29 -2.06 12.92 2.24
CA GLY A 29 -0.76 13.26 2.85
C GLY A 29 -0.38 12.45 4.08
N HIS A 30 -1.11 11.38 4.40
CA HIS A 30 -0.66 10.38 5.37
C HIS A 30 0.19 9.32 4.67
N VAL A 31 1.18 8.75 5.35
CA VAL A 31 2.03 7.67 4.83
C VAL A 31 1.98 6.51 5.82
N ASP A 32 1.49 5.36 5.38
CA ASP A 32 1.57 4.11 6.17
C ASP A 32 2.87 3.37 5.81
N VAL A 33 3.63 2.94 6.83
CA VAL A 33 4.92 2.26 6.66
C VAL A 33 4.93 0.97 7.45
N GLN A 34 5.18 -0.16 6.78
CA GLN A 34 5.25 -1.49 7.38
C GLN A 34 6.56 -2.18 7.04
N CYS A 35 7.12 -2.93 7.99
CA CYS A 35 8.36 -3.67 7.83
C CYS A 35 8.07 -5.16 7.65
N ALA A 36 8.75 -5.81 6.72
CA ALA A 36 8.65 -7.24 6.43
C ALA A 36 10.02 -7.89 6.54
N GLU A 37 10.18 -8.99 7.27
CA GLU A 37 11.50 -9.61 7.46
C GLU A 37 11.95 -10.45 6.27
N THR A 38 11.02 -10.81 5.37
CA THR A 38 11.27 -11.59 4.17
C THR A 38 10.60 -10.99 2.94
N ALA A 39 11.09 -11.34 1.75
CA ALA A 39 10.46 -10.94 0.48
C ALA A 39 9.01 -11.44 0.38
N GLU A 40 8.74 -12.68 0.80
CA GLU A 40 7.38 -13.25 0.83
C GLU A 40 6.44 -12.45 1.76
N GLN A 41 6.92 -12.03 2.94
CA GLN A 41 6.13 -11.17 3.82
C GLN A 41 5.89 -9.80 3.17
N ALA A 42 6.88 -9.23 2.47
CA ALA A 42 6.75 -7.94 1.79
C ALA A 42 5.70 -8.00 0.67
N GLU A 43 5.69 -9.07 -0.12
CA GLU A 43 4.68 -9.33 -1.15
C GLU A 43 3.27 -9.47 -0.55
N ARG A 44 3.13 -10.24 0.53
CA ARG A 44 1.85 -10.41 1.23
C ARG A 44 1.32 -9.09 1.78
N LEU A 45 2.18 -8.30 2.43
CA LEU A 45 1.81 -6.98 2.97
C LEU A 45 1.41 -6.01 1.85
N THR A 46 2.13 -6.03 0.73
CA THR A 46 1.80 -5.21 -0.45
C THR A 46 0.41 -5.54 -1.00
N ALA A 47 0.09 -6.82 -1.13
CA ALA A 47 -1.23 -7.26 -1.59
C ALA A 47 -2.35 -6.89 -0.60
N GLU A 48 -2.13 -7.07 0.72
CA GLU A 48 -3.09 -6.72 1.75
C GLU A 48 -3.37 -5.20 1.77
N ILE A 49 -2.32 -4.39 1.71
CA ILE A 49 -2.45 -2.93 1.71
C ILE A 49 -3.14 -2.46 0.42
N GLY A 50 -2.78 -3.03 -0.73
CA GLY A 50 -3.44 -2.75 -2.01
C GLY A 50 -4.94 -3.05 -1.98
N GLU A 51 -5.34 -4.18 -1.39
CA GLU A 51 -6.74 -4.56 -1.23
C GLU A 51 -7.50 -3.62 -0.27
N ARG A 52 -6.88 -3.22 0.85
CA ARG A 52 -7.48 -2.24 1.80
C ARG A 52 -7.71 -0.89 1.12
N ILE A 53 -6.74 -0.43 0.35
CA ILE A 53 -6.81 0.81 -0.43
C ILE A 53 -7.92 0.71 -1.49
N ARG A 54 -7.98 -0.41 -2.23
CA ARG A 54 -9.04 -0.65 -3.24
C ARG A 54 -10.43 -0.56 -2.61
N ARG A 55 -10.66 -1.23 -1.49
CA ARG A 55 -11.94 -1.15 -0.74
C ARG A 55 -12.25 0.26 -0.26
N ALA A 56 -11.25 0.99 0.22
CA ALA A 56 -11.43 2.38 0.64
C ALA A 56 -11.82 3.28 -0.55
N ALA A 57 -11.18 3.09 -1.71
CA ALA A 57 -11.52 3.79 -2.94
C ALA A 57 -12.93 3.47 -3.44
N GLU A 58 -13.34 2.20 -3.41
CA GLU A 58 -14.71 1.77 -3.72
C GLU A 58 -15.75 2.38 -2.77
N THR A 59 -15.42 2.48 -1.47
CA THR A 59 -16.29 3.12 -0.48
C THR A 59 -16.45 4.63 -0.72
N MET A 60 -15.38 5.30 -1.17
CA MET A 60 -15.41 6.74 -1.48
C MET A 60 -16.09 7.02 -2.82
N GLY A 61 -15.81 6.24 -3.87
CA GLY A 61 -16.41 6.37 -5.20
C GLY A 61 -17.83 5.80 -5.31
N GLY A 62 -18.23 4.92 -4.39
CA GLY A 62 -19.59 4.39 -4.29
C GLY A 62 -20.58 5.34 -3.62
N ARG A 63 -20.13 6.51 -3.14
CA ARG A 63 -20.96 7.51 -2.47
C ARG A 63 -21.49 8.60 -3.42
N GLU A 64 -21.77 8.23 -4.68
CA GLU A 64 -22.41 9.07 -5.71
C GLU A 64 -23.70 8.46 -6.30
N ALA A 65 -24.29 7.43 -5.67
CA ALA A 65 -25.57 6.84 -6.09
C ALA A 65 -26.75 7.17 -5.15
N GLY A 66 -26.73 8.37 -4.55
CA GLY A 66 -27.81 8.90 -3.71
C GLY A 66 -28.23 10.29 -4.13
#